data_AF-A0A0G1A6K7-F1
#
_entry.id   AF-A0A0G1A6K7-F1
#
_cell.length_a   1.000
_cell.length_b   1.000
_cell.length_c   1.000
_cell.angle_alpha   90.00
_cell.angle_beta   90.00
_cell.angle_gamma   90.00
#
_symmetry.space_group_name_H-M   'P 1'
#
loop_
_entity.id
_entity.type
_entity.pdbx_description
1 polymer ?
#
loop_
_entity_poly.entity_id
_entity_poly.type
_entity_poly.pdbx_seq_one_letter_code
_entity_poly.pdbx_strand_id
1 'polypeptide(L)'
;MINNTSNNQKGFSAVTMIVFVVIAMTITFAATTVIMINSLATSKVERGIVAADLAESGLENAIIRFLRDPFNYNGETINTSDGSIIITVSGDRKSITSTGRTGKHQRTLTIGIDYTTSMAISSWKEVF
;
A
#
# COMPACT_ATOMS: atom_id res chain seq x y z
N MET A 1 -50.95 -17.34 55.89
CA MET A 1 -50.69 -16.63 54.62
C MET A 1 -49.19 -16.51 54.45
N ILE A 2 -48.56 -17.37 53.65
CA ILE A 2 -47.15 -17.24 53.26
C ILE A 2 -47.14 -17.28 51.74
N ASN A 3 -47.07 -16.10 51.13
CA ASN A 3 -47.03 -15.96 49.67
C ASN A 3 -45.66 -16.39 49.17
N ASN A 4 -45.65 -17.50 48.44
CA ASN A 4 -44.47 -18.12 47.86
C ASN A 4 -44.12 -17.41 46.53
N THR A 5 -43.26 -16.40 46.55
CA THR A 5 -42.82 -15.63 45.37
C THR A 5 -41.35 -15.90 44.98
N SER A 6 -40.81 -17.07 45.29
CA SER A 6 -39.38 -17.38 45.04
C SER A 6 -39.08 -17.93 43.63
N ASN A 7 -40.07 -18.40 42.85
CA ASN A 7 -39.81 -19.17 41.62
C ASN A 7 -39.58 -18.34 40.34
N ASN A 8 -39.81 -17.02 40.33
CA ASN A 8 -39.64 -16.18 39.12
C ASN A 8 -38.25 -15.49 38.99
N GLN A 9 -37.36 -15.60 39.98
CA GLN A 9 -36.06 -14.90 39.94
C GLN A 9 -34.97 -15.65 39.16
N LYS A 10 -35.08 -16.99 39.03
CA LYS A 10 -34.08 -17.81 38.31
C LYS A 10 -34.07 -17.52 36.80
N GLY A 11 -35.25 -17.35 36.19
CA GLY A 11 -35.38 -16.95 34.79
C GLY A 11 -34.88 -15.51 34.55
N PHE A 12 -35.18 -14.60 35.47
CA PHE A 12 -34.73 -13.21 35.39
C PHE A 12 -33.19 -13.08 35.42
N SER A 13 -32.52 -13.84 36.30
CA SER A 13 -31.04 -13.84 36.38
C SER A 13 -30.38 -14.38 35.11
N ALA A 14 -30.99 -15.37 34.44
CA ALA A 14 -30.47 -15.90 33.18
C ALA A 14 -30.64 -14.89 32.04
N VAL A 15 -31.78 -14.22 31.98
CA VAL A 15 -32.05 -13.17 30.98
C VAL A 15 -31.11 -11.99 31.14
N THR A 16 -30.88 -11.50 32.37
CA THR A 16 -29.93 -10.40 32.60
C THR A 16 -28.51 -10.79 32.21
N MET A 17 -28.07 -12.02 32.51
CA MET A 17 -26.76 -12.52 32.10
C MET A 17 -26.63 -12.56 30.56
N ILE A 18 -27.65 -13.06 29.85
CA ILE A 18 -27.66 -13.08 28.38
C ILE A 18 -27.58 -11.66 27.83
N VAL A 19 -28.33 -10.72 28.40
CA VAL A 19 -28.28 -9.30 27.99
C VAL A 19 -26.86 -8.73 28.21
N PHE A 20 -26.23 -9.00 29.35
CA PHE A 20 -24.85 -8.58 29.60
C PHE A 20 -23.85 -9.19 28.60
N VAL A 21 -23.99 -10.48 28.29
CA VAL A 21 -23.14 -11.16 27.30
C VAL A 21 -23.34 -10.55 25.91
N VAL A 22 -24.58 -10.30 25.49
CA VAL A 22 -24.86 -9.69 24.18
C VAL A 22 -24.28 -8.27 24.10
N ILE A 23 -24.42 -7.46 25.16
CA ILE A 23 -23.84 -6.12 25.22
C ILE A 23 -22.31 -6.20 25.14
N ALA A 24 -21.69 -7.09 25.94
CA ALA A 24 -20.24 -7.28 25.93
C ALA A 24 -19.74 -7.73 24.55
N MET A 25 -20.40 -8.70 23.92
CA MET A 25 -20.09 -9.16 22.56
C MET A 25 -20.21 -8.04 21.53
N THR A 26 -21.24 -7.21 21.64
CA THR A 26 -21.45 -6.08 20.72
C THR A 26 -20.31 -5.08 20.82
N ILE A 27 -19.87 -4.75 22.05
CA ILE A 27 -18.74 -3.85 22.29
C ILE A 27 -17.44 -4.45 21.75
N THR A 28 -17.18 -5.73 22.04
CA THR A 28 -15.98 -6.41 21.51
C THR A 28 -15.99 -6.43 19.99
N PHE A 29 -17.12 -6.73 19.36
CA PHE A 29 -17.25 -6.76 17.91
C PHE A 29 -17.01 -5.38 17.27
N ALA A 30 -17.54 -4.32 17.88
CA ALA A 30 -17.30 -2.95 17.46
C ALA A 30 -15.80 -2.61 17.54
N ALA A 31 -15.15 -2.93 18.67
CA ALA A 31 -13.72 -2.68 18.85
C ALA A 31 -12.86 -3.44 17.83
N THR A 32 -13.14 -4.74 17.60
CA THR A 32 -12.40 -5.54 16.61
C THR A 32 -12.59 -5.02 15.18
N THR A 33 -13.79 -4.51 14.87
CA THR A 33 -14.08 -3.95 13.55
C THR A 33 -13.26 -2.68 13.30
N VAL A 34 -13.17 -1.79 14.29
CA VAL A 34 -12.36 -0.57 14.19
C VAL A 34 -10.88 -0.91 13.98
N ILE A 35 -10.34 -1.87 14.74
CA ILE A 35 -8.95 -2.31 14.58
C ILE A 35 -8.72 -2.89 13.17
N MET A 36 -9.66 -3.70 12.68
CA MET A 36 -9.57 -4.27 11.33
C MET A 36 -9.56 -3.18 10.26
N ILE A 37 -10.43 -2.17 10.36
CA ILE A 37 -10.47 -1.04 9.42
C ILE A 37 -9.14 -0.30 9.41
N ASN A 38 -8.60 0.02 10.59
CA ASN A 38 -7.32 0.72 10.71
C ASN A 38 -6.17 -0.11 10.14
N SER A 39 -6.12 -1.41 10.42
CA SER A 39 -5.09 -2.31 9.89
C SER A 39 -5.13 -2.38 8.36
N LEU A 40 -6.32 -2.48 7.76
CA LEU A 40 -6.49 -2.44 6.31
C LEU A 40 -6.08 -1.10 5.70
N ALA A 41 -6.36 0.01 6.37
CA ALA A 41 -5.96 1.34 5.92
C ALA A 41 -4.43 1.49 5.96
N THR A 42 -3.79 1.15 7.08
CA THR A 42 -2.32 1.18 7.23
C THR A 42 -1.64 0.30 6.19
N SER A 43 -2.14 -0.93 5.98
CA SER A 43 -1.56 -1.86 4.99
C SER A 43 -1.67 -1.34 3.55
N LYS A 44 -2.69 -0.56 3.20
CA LYS A 44 -2.79 0.10 1.89
C LYS A 44 -1.75 1.22 1.74
N VAL A 45 -1.57 2.03 2.78
CA VAL A 45 -0.57 3.11 2.80
C VAL A 45 0.83 2.53 2.67
N GLU A 46 1.16 1.51 3.46
CA GLU A 46 2.45 0.81 3.43
C GLU A 46 2.76 0.25 2.04
N ARG A 47 1.82 -0.47 1.43
CA ARG A 47 2.00 -0.96 0.04
C ARG A 47 2.15 0.18 -0.97
N GLY A 48 1.52 1.33 -0.73
CA GLY A 48 1.69 2.52 -1.56
C GLY A 48 3.10 3.11 -1.46
N ILE A 49 3.67 3.13 -0.25
CA ILE A 49 5.06 3.56 0.01
C ILE A 49 6.03 2.60 -0.65
N VAL A 50 5.88 1.28 -0.43
CA VAL A 50 6.74 0.27 -1.06
C VAL A 50 6.72 0.36 -2.59
N ALA A 51 5.56 0.59 -3.21
CA ALA A 51 5.48 0.79 -4.65
C ALA A 51 6.23 2.06 -5.12
N ALA A 52 6.21 3.13 -4.33
CA ALA A 52 6.95 4.36 -4.63
C ALA A 52 8.46 4.14 -4.50
N ASP A 53 8.91 3.50 -3.42
CA ASP A 53 10.32 3.20 -3.17
C ASP A 53 10.91 2.30 -4.27
N LEU A 54 10.13 1.31 -4.74
CA LEU A 54 10.49 0.46 -5.88
C LEU A 54 10.60 1.27 -7.18
N ALA A 55 9.67 2.20 -7.42
CA ALA A 55 9.70 3.05 -8.60
C ALA A 55 10.91 3.99 -8.58
N GLU A 56 11.22 4.59 -7.44
CA GLU A 56 12.39 5.47 -7.23
C GLU A 56 13.70 4.71 -7.39
N SER A 57 13.85 3.56 -6.72
CA SER A 57 15.04 2.70 -6.86
C SER A 57 15.27 2.26 -8.32
N GLY A 58 14.18 1.93 -9.02
CA GLY A 58 14.21 1.61 -10.44
C GLY A 58 14.70 2.77 -11.30
N LEU A 59 14.24 3.97 -10.99
CA LEU A 59 14.59 5.19 -11.69
C LEU A 59 16.07 5.56 -11.49
N GLU A 60 16.57 5.47 -10.25
CA GLU A 60 17.99 5.71 -9.94
C GLU A 60 18.92 4.74 -10.66
N ASN A 61 18.60 3.43 -10.61
CA ASN A 61 19.37 2.43 -11.36
C ASN A 61 19.28 2.67 -12.88
N ALA A 62 18.12 3.10 -13.39
CA ALA A 62 17.95 3.44 -14.79
C ALA A 62 18.81 4.64 -15.21
N ILE A 63 18.90 5.69 -14.39
CA ILE A 63 19.77 6.86 -14.64
C ILE A 63 21.23 6.41 -14.74
N ILE A 64 21.71 5.61 -13.79
CA ILE A 64 23.11 5.13 -13.79
C ILE A 64 23.39 4.29 -15.05
N ARG A 65 22.46 3.41 -15.43
CA ARG A 65 22.61 2.57 -16.63
C ARG A 65 22.55 3.39 -17.92
N PHE A 66 21.65 4.36 -17.98
CA PHE A 66 21.54 5.28 -19.11
C PHE A 66 22.79 6.18 -19.23
N LEU A 67 23.39 6.62 -18.12
CA LEU A 67 24.69 7.32 -18.13
C LEU A 67 25.82 6.47 -18.71
N ARG A 68 25.82 5.17 -18.39
CA ARG A 68 26.86 4.25 -18.83
C ARG A 68 26.69 3.81 -20.30
N ASP A 69 25.45 3.60 -20.73
CA ASP A 69 25.11 3.22 -22.10
C ASP A 69 23.94 4.07 -22.63
N PRO A 70 24.23 5.34 -22.98
CA PRO A 70 23.21 6.30 -23.38
C PRO A 70 22.64 6.03 -24.75
N PHE A 71 23.11 5.06 -25.52
CA PHE A 71 22.60 4.76 -26.87
C PHE A 71 21.86 3.41 -26.96
N ASN A 72 22.23 2.41 -26.15
CA ASN A 72 21.62 1.08 -26.26
C ASN A 72 20.70 0.71 -25.09
N TYR A 73 20.71 1.45 -23.98
CA TYR A 73 19.79 1.19 -22.87
C TYR A 73 18.35 1.58 -23.26
N ASN A 74 17.41 0.63 -23.22
CA ASN A 74 16.00 0.82 -23.59
C ASN A 74 15.02 0.61 -22.42
N GLY A 75 15.55 0.26 -21.24
CA GLY A 75 14.77 -0.13 -20.08
C GLY A 75 14.96 -1.60 -19.72
N GLU A 76 14.35 -2.01 -18.61
CA GLU A 76 14.43 -3.37 -18.09
C GLU A 76 13.26 -3.65 -17.13
N THR A 77 13.06 -4.93 -16.82
CA THR A 77 12.15 -5.35 -15.75
C THR A 77 12.94 -6.06 -14.67
N ILE A 78 12.81 -5.59 -13.43
CA ILE A 78 13.49 -6.13 -12.26
C ILE A 78 12.42 -6.67 -11.32
N ASN A 79 12.49 -7.97 -11.01
CA ASN A 79 11.62 -8.58 -10.00
C ASN A 79 12.39 -8.65 -8.68
N THR A 80 11.77 -8.17 -7.61
CA THR A 80 12.28 -8.23 -6.23
C THR A 80 11.36 -9.11 -5.39
N SER A 81 11.73 -9.38 -4.13
CA SER A 81 10.83 -10.07 -3.18
C SER A 81 9.55 -9.27 -2.91
N ASP A 82 9.63 -7.95 -3.00
CA ASP A 82 8.59 -7.03 -2.55
C ASP A 82 7.69 -6.55 -3.70
N GLY A 83 8.08 -6.82 -4.95
CA GLY A 83 7.35 -6.41 -6.13
C GLY A 83 8.11 -6.53 -7.45
N SER A 84 7.65 -5.78 -8.44
CA SER A 84 8.28 -5.69 -9.76
C SER A 84 8.49 -4.23 -10.14
N ILE A 85 9.63 -3.94 -10.75
CA ILE A 85 10.00 -2.63 -11.29
C ILE A 85 10.04 -2.77 -12.81
N ILE A 86 9.33 -1.91 -13.52
CA ILE A 86 9.33 -1.86 -14.99
C ILE A 86 9.86 -0.49 -15.41
N ILE A 87 11.01 -0.49 -16.09
CA ILE A 87 11.68 0.70 -16.57
C ILE A 87 11.54 0.76 -18.09
N THR A 88 11.23 1.94 -18.61
CA THR A 88 11.09 2.20 -20.05
C THR A 88 11.78 3.51 -20.41
N VAL A 89 12.61 3.48 -21.46
CA VAL A 89 13.18 4.69 -22.06
C VAL A 89 12.33 5.09 -23.27
N SER A 90 11.94 6.35 -23.38
CA SER A 90 11.01 6.84 -24.41
C SER A 90 11.36 8.25 -24.88
N GLY A 91 10.58 8.77 -25.84
CA GLY A 91 10.70 10.16 -26.30
C GLY A 91 12.04 10.49 -26.97
N ASP A 92 12.54 9.59 -27.82
CA ASP A 92 13.88 9.70 -28.42
C ASP A 92 14.98 9.85 -27.37
N ARG A 93 14.88 9.03 -26.31
CA ARG A 93 15.84 8.96 -25.20
C ARG A 93 15.88 10.22 -24.33
N LYS A 94 14.80 11.01 -24.37
CA LYS A 94 14.58 12.20 -23.53
C LYS A 94 13.73 11.94 -22.29
N SER A 95 13.21 10.72 -22.11
CA SER A 95 12.48 10.38 -20.89
C SER A 95 12.74 8.96 -20.43
N ILE A 96 12.90 8.80 -19.11
CA ILE A 96 12.93 7.50 -18.44
C ILE A 96 11.71 7.42 -17.52
N THR A 97 10.95 6.35 -17.66
CA THR A 97 9.80 6.06 -16.79
C THR A 97 10.11 4.79 -16.00
N SER A 98 9.91 4.84 -14.70
CA SER A 98 10.03 3.71 -13.79
C SER A 98 8.70 3.46 -13.09
N THR A 99 8.23 2.22 -13.17
CA THR A 99 6.97 1.77 -12.58
C THR A 99 7.26 0.73 -11.52
N GLY A 100 7.07 1.07 -10.25
CA GLY A 100 7.13 0.15 -9.13
C GLY A 100 5.76 -0.44 -8.84
N ARG A 101 5.68 -1.76 -8.70
CA ARG A 101 4.42 -2.48 -8.45
C ARG A 101 4.58 -3.46 -7.30
N THR A 102 3.68 -3.37 -6.33
CA THR A 102 3.51 -4.37 -5.27
C THR A 102 2.06 -4.86 -5.23
N GLY A 103 1.84 -6.11 -5.62
CA GLY A 103 0.50 -6.69 -5.78
C GLY A 103 -0.39 -5.90 -6.76
N LYS A 104 -1.40 -5.20 -6.22
CA LYS A 104 -2.34 -4.34 -6.98
C LYS A 104 -1.99 -2.85 -6.92
N HIS A 105 -0.97 -2.47 -6.16
CA HIS A 105 -0.59 -1.06 -5.98
C HIS A 105 0.57 -0.77 -6.92
N GLN A 106 0.49 0.36 -7.61
CA GLN A 106 1.47 0.78 -8.61
C GLN A 106 1.75 2.26 -8.42
N ARG A 107 3.02 2.62 -8.55
CA ARG A 107 3.49 4.01 -8.61
C ARG A 107 4.40 4.15 -9.82
N THR A 108 4.24 5.26 -10.53
CA THR A 108 5.00 5.53 -11.75
C THR A 108 5.70 6.87 -11.60
N LEU A 109 6.99 6.89 -11.83
CA LEU A 109 7.78 8.13 -11.89
C LEU A 109 8.36 8.27 -13.29
N THR A 110 8.38 9.50 -13.78
CA THR A 110 8.98 9.84 -15.06
C THR A 110 9.93 11.01 -14.88
N ILE A 111 11.13 10.86 -15.43
CA ILE A 111 12.10 11.94 -15.54
C ILE A 111 12.27 12.34 -16.99
N GLY A 112 12.47 13.64 -17.20
CA GLY A 112 12.98 14.19 -18.44
C GLY A 112 14.50 14.24 -18.39
N ILE A 113 15.15 13.86 -19.48
CA ILE A 113 16.59 13.90 -19.65
C ILE A 113 16.91 14.80 -20.84
N ASP A 114 17.83 15.72 -20.63
CA ASP A 114 18.55 16.41 -21.71
C ASP A 114 19.97 15.85 -21.77
N TYR A 115 20.30 15.21 -22.90
CA TYR A 115 21.60 14.58 -23.13
C TYR A 115 22.21 15.14 -24.41
N THR A 116 22.75 16.36 -24.31
CA THR A 116 23.40 17.08 -25.41
C THR A 116 24.93 17.05 -25.29
N THR A 117 25.48 17.31 -24.09
CA THR A 117 26.93 17.26 -23.80
C THR A 117 27.24 16.74 -22.40
N SER A 118 26.36 17.00 -21.43
CA SER A 118 26.30 16.38 -20.12
C SER A 118 24.84 15.98 -19.83
N MET A 119 24.63 15.01 -18.93
CA MET A 119 23.28 14.64 -18.56
C MET A 119 22.69 15.64 -17.56
N ALA A 120 21.60 16.28 -17.95
CA ALA A 120 20.79 17.09 -17.06
C ALA A 120 19.42 16.44 -16.87
N ILE A 121 18.99 16.34 -15.61
CA ILE A 121 17.62 15.96 -15.27
C ILE A 121 16.76 17.20 -15.43
N SER A 122 15.90 17.23 -16.44
CA SER A 122 15.06 18.39 -16.77
C SER A 122 13.72 18.38 -16.03
N SER A 123 13.27 17.20 -15.58
CA SER A 123 12.09 17.08 -14.73
C SER A 123 12.12 15.79 -13.92
N TRP A 124 11.45 15.81 -12.77
CA TRP A 124 11.18 14.65 -11.93
C TRP A 124 9.72 14.72 -11.51
N LYS A 125 8.87 13.84 -12.05
CA LYS A 125 7.45 13.86 -11.73
C LYS A 125 6.91 12.47 -11.44
N GLU A 126 6.04 12.40 -10.44
CA GLU A 126 5.16 11.27 -10.25
C GLU A 126 4.01 11.35 -11.27
N VAL A 127 3.67 10.21 -11.87
CA VAL A 127 2.56 10.04 -12.81
C VAL A 127 1.53 9.12 -12.16
N PHE A 128 0.37 9.69 -11.83
CA PHE A 128 -0.76 8.97 -11.22
C PHE A 128 -1.51 8.11 -12.23
#